data_AF-A0A1Y0HWU2-F1
#
_entry.id   AF-A0A1Y0HWU2-F1
#
_cell.length_a   1.000
_cell.length_b   1.000
_cell.length_c   1.000
_cell.angle_alpha   90.00
_cell.angle_beta   90.00
_cell.angle_gamma   90.00
#
_symmetry.space_group_name_H-M   'P 1'
#
loop_
_entity.id
_entity.type
_entity.pdbx_description
1 polymer ?
#
loop_
_entity_poly.entity_id
_entity_poly.type
_entity_poly.pdbx_seq_one_letter_code
_entity_poly.pdbx_strand_id
1 'polypeptide(L)'
;MAPSRVDPAHRDGDDRDREDRPRHRRERAAYRFVEVRAAAGPGRLDGLTAGVGAFLVGTILGFLVLLGLGLVGGELVSGVRYDADDVLRSTMGWWILTLAVAVPVFVPAHAAATLAVTRALLAEDRPRTDVPPHSVRKRVAESSPAGALAGLAWTYLVLALLAGAVGLFAMDRDDAERTPTVVVSAVVGVVTATGLLLLPGLRTRWSAWQDVVRTTWGPNEVRFAEEAERRRRAALGPSAPVRPAGRTALGNDRAAAVLGGAGLVGLVLFLVGLWMRHPRKFGPDRYYGPVGEVSIDVLVGVGGALVGAALLVGAVWLLLPVSRQGRQRRAGLALLRSPEPSAPPADDVVRELLSPWSASTTVALVLLAGSGMLAPSVLASMSGGGVTLLVDAVPSAATAAVLVAVTLAALCVVVVGVARSARYRALVRERWHVGDDGPG
;
A
#
# COMPACT_ATOMS: atom_id res chain seq x y z
N MET A 1 -11.19 75.68 49.18
CA MET A 1 -11.58 74.29 49.52
C MET A 1 -12.51 73.77 48.45
N ALA A 2 -12.07 72.77 47.69
CA ALA A 2 -12.90 71.70 47.11
C ALA A 2 -11.94 70.58 46.66
N PRO A 3 -12.09 69.34 47.16
CA PRO A 3 -11.19 68.25 46.83
C PRO A 3 -11.61 67.46 45.59
N SER A 4 -10.59 67.05 44.84
CA SER A 4 -10.44 65.84 44.02
C SER A 4 -11.53 64.75 44.16
N ARG A 5 -12.12 64.37 43.01
CA ARG A 5 -12.71 63.03 42.79
C ARG A 5 -11.79 62.28 41.82
N VAL A 6 -11.12 61.26 42.34
CA VAL A 6 -10.49 60.19 41.55
C VAL A 6 -11.27 58.92 41.86
N ASP A 7 -11.92 58.36 40.84
CA ASP A 7 -12.56 57.05 40.90
C ASP A 7 -11.51 55.94 41.02
N PRO A 8 -11.60 55.02 42.00
CA PRO A 8 -10.79 53.82 42.04
C PRO A 8 -11.62 52.64 41.53
N ALA A 9 -11.59 52.38 40.22
CA ALA A 9 -12.26 51.21 39.66
C ALA A 9 -11.51 50.64 38.45
N HIS A 10 -10.28 50.15 38.66
CA HIS A 10 -9.61 49.22 37.72
C HIS A 10 -8.34 48.66 38.36
N ARG A 11 -8.41 47.52 39.07
CA ARG A 11 -7.20 46.78 39.49
C ARG A 11 -7.35 45.28 39.76
N ASP A 12 -8.53 44.67 39.65
CA ASP A 12 -8.70 43.23 39.92
C ASP A 12 -8.65 42.32 38.67
N GLY A 13 -8.48 42.88 37.48
CA GLY A 13 -8.41 42.09 36.23
C GLY A 13 -7.01 41.56 35.88
N ASP A 14 -5.94 42.14 36.44
CA ASP A 14 -4.58 41.98 35.92
C ASP A 14 -3.79 40.82 36.58
N ASP A 15 -4.25 40.34 37.74
CA ASP A 15 -3.56 39.27 38.48
C ASP A 15 -3.99 37.86 38.07
N ARG A 16 -5.25 37.66 37.61
CA ARG A 16 -5.69 36.37 37.03
C ARG A 16 -4.94 36.04 35.74
N ASP A 17 -4.72 37.05 34.89
CA ASP A 17 -3.95 36.92 33.65
C ASP A 17 -2.46 36.60 33.88
N ARG A 18 -1.91 36.93 35.05
CA ARG A 18 -0.52 36.62 35.40
C ARG A 18 -0.33 35.18 35.87
N GLU A 19 -1.31 34.62 36.59
CA GLU A 19 -1.27 33.23 37.07
C GLU A 19 -1.59 32.20 35.97
N ASP A 20 -2.42 32.56 34.97
CA ASP A 20 -2.76 31.66 33.86
C ASP A 20 -1.63 31.51 32.83
N ARG A 21 -0.77 32.53 32.68
CA ARG A 21 0.39 32.50 31.76
C ARG A 21 1.38 31.35 32.00
N PRO A 22 1.88 31.10 33.22
CA PRO A 22 2.79 29.98 33.47
C PRO A 22 2.12 28.62 33.28
N ARG A 23 0.82 28.50 33.60
CA ARG A 23 0.05 27.27 33.38
C ARG A 23 -0.08 26.95 31.89
N HIS A 24 -0.48 27.92 31.08
CA HIS A 24 -0.57 27.75 29.62
C HIS A 24 0.79 27.50 28.96
N ARG A 25 1.88 28.08 29.47
CA ARG A 25 3.23 27.76 28.99
C ARG A 25 3.62 26.32 29.28
N ARG A 26 3.32 25.82 30.48
CA ARG A 26 3.59 24.41 30.86
C ARG A 26 2.75 23.44 30.02
N GLU A 27 1.48 23.75 29.80
CA GLU A 27 0.59 22.96 28.93
C GLU A 27 1.09 22.93 27.48
N ARG A 28 1.51 24.08 26.91
CA ARG A 28 2.09 24.15 25.56
C ARG A 28 3.40 23.37 25.43
N ALA A 29 4.23 23.35 26.48
CA ALA A 29 5.49 22.60 26.50
C ALA A 29 5.29 21.08 26.64
N ALA A 30 4.11 20.64 27.09
CA ALA A 30 3.76 19.23 27.22
C ALA A 30 3.42 18.56 25.87
N TYR A 31 3.07 19.35 24.85
CA TYR A 31 2.81 18.83 23.50
C TYR A 31 4.07 18.22 22.89
N ARG A 32 3.90 17.06 22.24
CA ARG A 32 4.99 16.34 21.57
C ARG A 32 4.46 15.44 20.48
N PHE A 33 5.31 15.13 19.50
CA PHE A 33 4.95 14.18 18.45
C PHE A 33 5.23 12.75 18.91
N VAL A 34 4.19 11.91 18.92
CA VAL A 34 4.28 10.54 19.42
C VAL A 34 3.78 9.57 18.37
N GLU A 35 4.63 8.61 18.01
CA GLU A 35 4.21 7.47 17.19
C GLU A 35 3.08 6.74 17.93
N VAL A 36 1.96 6.50 17.26
CA VAL A 36 0.79 5.85 17.87
C VAL A 36 1.22 4.54 18.52
N ARG A 37 1.22 4.54 19.85
CA ARG A 37 1.97 3.64 20.74
C ARG A 37 1.81 2.17 20.33
N ALA A 38 2.89 1.59 19.81
CA ALA A 38 3.59 0.39 20.27
C ALA A 38 2.81 -0.83 20.85
N ALA A 39 1.51 -1.02 20.61
CA ALA A 39 0.93 -2.36 20.67
C ALA A 39 1.39 -3.10 19.40
N ALA A 40 1.85 -4.35 19.53
CA ALA A 40 2.27 -5.13 18.37
C ALA A 40 1.15 -5.33 17.32
N GLY A 41 -0.11 -5.08 17.68
CA GLY A 41 -1.30 -5.27 16.84
C GLY A 41 -1.32 -4.39 15.57
N PRO A 42 -1.41 -3.05 15.66
CA PRO A 42 -1.51 -2.18 14.48
C PRO A 42 -0.35 -2.35 13.50
N GLY A 43 0.89 -2.46 13.99
CA GLY A 43 2.05 -2.65 13.13
C GLY A 43 2.06 -4.00 12.40
N ARG A 44 1.52 -5.07 12.99
CA ARG A 44 1.36 -6.38 12.32
C ARG A 44 0.29 -6.31 11.24
N LEU A 45 -0.83 -5.65 11.51
CA LEU A 45 -1.90 -5.45 10.53
C LEU A 45 -1.41 -4.61 9.36
N ASP A 46 -0.68 -3.52 9.61
CA ASP A 46 -0.06 -2.72 8.55
C ASP A 46 0.92 -3.55 7.72
N GLY A 47 1.74 -4.40 8.35
CA GLY A 47 2.61 -5.32 7.64
C GLY A 47 1.86 -6.35 6.79
N LEU A 48 0.74 -6.89 7.30
CA LEU A 48 -0.11 -7.81 6.54
C LEU A 48 -0.74 -7.11 5.34
N THR A 49 -1.23 -5.87 5.52
CA THR A 49 -1.80 -5.09 4.41
C THR A 49 -0.77 -4.75 3.35
N ALA A 50 0.45 -4.40 3.74
CA ALA A 50 1.54 -4.14 2.81
C ALA A 50 1.93 -5.42 2.05
N GLY A 51 2.02 -6.56 2.74
CA GLY A 51 2.37 -7.83 2.13
C GLY A 51 1.31 -8.32 1.14
N VAL A 52 0.04 -8.34 1.56
CA VAL A 52 -1.07 -8.74 0.68
C VAL A 52 -1.25 -7.74 -0.47
N GLY A 53 -1.06 -6.44 -0.21
CA GLY A 53 -1.09 -5.41 -1.24
C GLY A 53 0.02 -5.59 -2.29
N ALA A 54 1.24 -5.92 -1.87
CA ALA A 54 2.34 -6.21 -2.79
C ALA A 54 2.06 -7.46 -3.63
N PHE A 55 1.52 -8.52 -3.02
CA PHE A 55 1.10 -9.71 -3.75
C PHE A 55 0.02 -9.37 -4.79
N LEU A 56 -1.01 -8.59 -4.41
CA LEU A 56 -2.09 -8.15 -5.31
C LEU A 56 -1.56 -7.31 -6.48
N VAL A 57 -0.67 -6.35 -6.21
CA VAL A 57 -0.01 -5.55 -7.25
C VAL A 57 0.78 -6.46 -8.19
N GLY A 58 1.52 -7.41 -7.64
CA GLY A 58 2.19 -8.45 -8.41
C GLY A 58 1.23 -9.23 -9.32
N THR A 59 0.09 -9.67 -8.79
CA THR A 59 -0.92 -10.38 -9.58
C THR A 59 -1.50 -9.50 -10.69
N ILE A 60 -1.77 -8.22 -10.44
CA ILE A 60 -2.25 -7.31 -11.50
C ILE A 60 -1.18 -7.11 -12.57
N LEU A 61 0.07 -6.86 -12.18
CA LEU A 61 1.18 -6.68 -13.11
C LEU A 61 1.43 -7.92 -13.94
N GLY A 62 1.44 -9.09 -13.31
CA GLY A 62 1.61 -10.37 -14.00
C GLY A 62 0.47 -10.66 -14.97
N PHE A 63 -0.77 -10.32 -14.60
CA PHE A 63 -1.92 -10.43 -15.50
C PHE A 63 -1.73 -9.53 -16.73
N LEU A 64 -1.32 -8.27 -16.53
CA LEU A 64 -1.05 -7.34 -17.62
C LEU A 64 0.11 -7.80 -18.52
N VAL A 65 1.16 -8.36 -17.93
CA VAL A 65 2.29 -8.93 -18.68
C VAL A 65 1.87 -10.15 -19.48
N LEU A 66 1.09 -11.07 -18.90
CA LEU A 66 0.59 -12.24 -19.61
C LEU A 66 -0.38 -11.86 -20.73
N LEU A 67 -1.29 -10.93 -20.43
CA LEU A 67 -2.17 -10.35 -21.44
C LEU A 67 -1.32 -9.80 -22.58
N GLY A 68 -0.31 -8.98 -22.27
CA GLY A 68 0.61 -8.46 -23.28
C GLY A 68 1.36 -9.55 -24.07
N LEU A 69 1.82 -10.60 -23.39
CA LEU A 69 2.55 -11.69 -24.02
C LEU A 69 1.72 -12.50 -25.00
N GLY A 70 0.50 -12.92 -24.68
CA GLY A 70 -0.27 -13.70 -25.66
C GLY A 70 -0.79 -12.85 -26.82
N LEU A 71 -0.98 -11.57 -26.56
CA LEU A 71 -1.29 -10.57 -27.59
C LEU A 71 -0.11 -10.32 -28.56
N VAL A 72 1.15 -10.49 -28.13
CA VAL A 72 2.37 -10.41 -28.99
C VAL A 72 2.73 -11.77 -29.60
N GLY A 73 2.61 -12.83 -28.80
CA GLY A 73 3.03 -14.18 -29.12
C GLY A 73 2.20 -14.81 -30.23
N GLY A 74 0.93 -14.41 -30.37
CA GLY A 74 0.10 -14.72 -31.52
C GLY A 74 0.57 -14.08 -32.83
N GLU A 75 1.50 -13.12 -32.81
CA GLU A 75 1.87 -12.34 -34.00
C GLU A 75 3.29 -12.61 -34.50
N LEU A 76 4.25 -12.88 -33.61
CA LEU A 76 5.66 -13.07 -33.98
C LEU A 76 6.01 -14.50 -34.43
N VAL A 77 5.17 -15.49 -34.14
CA VAL A 77 5.43 -16.90 -34.51
C VAL A 77 4.15 -17.53 -35.06
N SER A 78 4.04 -17.60 -36.38
CA SER A 78 2.87 -18.12 -37.11
C SER A 78 2.48 -19.56 -36.77
N GLY A 79 3.38 -20.34 -36.16
CA GLY A 79 3.13 -21.72 -35.69
C GLY A 79 2.61 -21.86 -34.26
N VAL A 80 2.63 -20.79 -33.43
CA VAL A 80 2.27 -20.84 -31.99
C VAL A 80 0.90 -20.19 -31.71
N ARG A 81 0.20 -19.74 -32.76
CA ARG A 81 -1.04 -18.96 -32.69
C ARG A 81 -2.18 -19.68 -31.96
N TYR A 82 -2.30 -20.99 -32.14
CA TYR A 82 -3.31 -21.81 -31.46
C TYR A 82 -2.91 -22.11 -29.99
N ASP A 83 -1.65 -22.46 -29.76
CA ASP A 83 -1.17 -22.80 -28.42
C ASP A 83 -1.16 -21.60 -27.46
N ALA A 84 -0.85 -20.38 -27.95
CA ALA A 84 -0.84 -19.17 -27.12
C ALA A 84 -2.24 -18.76 -26.64
N ASP A 85 -3.26 -18.90 -27.49
CA ASP A 85 -4.65 -18.58 -27.16
C ASP A 85 -5.24 -19.58 -26.15
N ASP A 86 -4.89 -20.86 -26.28
CA ASP A 86 -5.28 -21.92 -25.35
C ASP A 86 -4.56 -21.78 -24.00
N VAL A 87 -3.28 -21.39 -23.99
CA VAL A 87 -2.53 -21.02 -22.78
C VAL A 87 -3.18 -19.80 -22.10
N LEU A 88 -3.61 -18.80 -22.84
CA LEU A 88 -4.22 -17.59 -22.27
C LEU A 88 -5.61 -17.88 -21.68
N ARG A 89 -6.45 -18.64 -22.40
CA ARG A 89 -7.77 -19.05 -21.92
C ARG A 89 -7.67 -19.92 -20.68
N SER A 90 -6.75 -20.87 -20.67
CA SER A 90 -6.57 -21.80 -19.55
C SER A 90 -5.99 -21.14 -18.30
N THR A 91 -5.14 -20.12 -18.46
CA THR A 91 -4.54 -19.40 -17.33
C THR A 91 -5.40 -18.26 -16.81
N MET A 92 -6.23 -17.62 -17.65
CA MET A 92 -7.08 -16.48 -17.28
C MET A 92 -8.03 -16.80 -16.11
N GLY A 93 -8.56 -18.02 -16.05
CA GLY A 93 -9.36 -18.48 -14.91
C GLY A 93 -8.60 -18.44 -13.58
N TRP A 94 -7.31 -18.80 -13.59
CA TRP A 94 -6.44 -18.78 -12.40
C TRP A 94 -6.05 -17.36 -11.98
N TRP A 95 -5.90 -16.43 -12.93
CA TRP A 95 -5.70 -15.02 -12.62
C TRP A 95 -6.93 -14.42 -11.93
N ILE A 96 -8.12 -14.67 -12.50
CA ILE A 96 -9.39 -14.22 -11.91
C ILE A 96 -9.57 -14.84 -10.53
N LEU A 97 -9.30 -16.13 -10.36
CA LEU A 97 -9.40 -16.81 -9.07
C LEU A 97 -8.43 -16.21 -8.04
N THR A 98 -7.18 -15.97 -8.43
CA THR A 98 -6.17 -15.39 -7.53
C THR A 98 -6.56 -13.98 -7.09
N LEU A 99 -7.07 -13.15 -8.00
CA LEU A 99 -7.61 -11.83 -7.67
C LEU A 99 -8.86 -11.93 -6.78
N ALA A 100 -9.75 -12.88 -7.06
CA ALA A 100 -10.96 -13.15 -6.28
C ALA A 100 -10.63 -13.64 -4.86
N VAL A 101 -9.45 -14.21 -4.61
CA VAL A 101 -9.01 -14.55 -3.24
C VAL A 101 -8.22 -13.40 -2.60
N ALA A 102 -7.31 -12.77 -3.34
CA ALA A 102 -6.43 -11.73 -2.80
C ALA A 102 -7.18 -10.45 -2.41
N VAL A 103 -8.18 -10.03 -3.18
CA VAL A 103 -8.95 -8.80 -2.90
C VAL A 103 -9.77 -8.92 -1.59
N PRO A 104 -10.51 -10.01 -1.33
CA PRO A 104 -11.17 -10.25 -0.03
C PRO A 104 -10.25 -10.40 1.17
N VAL A 105 -8.98 -10.74 0.96
CA VAL A 105 -8.01 -10.75 2.07
C VAL A 105 -7.50 -9.32 2.29
N PHE A 106 -7.17 -8.61 1.20
CA PHE A 106 -6.62 -7.26 1.25
C PHE A 106 -7.57 -6.24 1.87
N VAL A 107 -8.82 -6.16 1.39
CA VAL A 107 -9.76 -5.10 1.78
C VAL A 107 -10.10 -5.15 3.27
N PRO A 108 -10.50 -6.31 3.85
CA PRO A 108 -10.74 -6.42 5.29
C PRO A 108 -9.47 -6.25 6.13
N ALA A 109 -8.31 -6.73 5.67
CA ALA A 109 -7.06 -6.47 6.36
C ALA A 109 -6.76 -4.97 6.42
N HIS A 110 -6.95 -4.25 5.32
CA HIS A 110 -6.71 -2.81 5.24
C HIS A 110 -7.69 -2.03 6.12
N ALA A 111 -8.97 -2.41 6.08
CA ALA A 111 -9.98 -1.86 6.98
C ALA A 111 -9.63 -2.13 8.45
N ALA A 112 -9.25 -3.36 8.80
CA ALA A 112 -8.87 -3.74 10.16
C ALA A 112 -7.64 -2.98 10.65
N ALA A 113 -6.62 -2.82 9.82
CA ALA A 113 -5.42 -2.04 10.14
C ALA A 113 -5.77 -0.58 10.45
N THR A 114 -6.58 0.03 9.59
CA THR A 114 -7.03 1.42 9.75
C THR A 114 -7.91 1.60 11.00
N LEU A 115 -8.81 0.65 11.28
CA LEU A 115 -9.62 0.63 12.50
C LEU A 115 -8.77 0.44 13.76
N ALA A 116 -7.77 -0.45 13.72
CA ALA A 116 -6.87 -0.68 14.84
C ALA A 116 -6.02 0.55 15.17
N VAL A 117 -5.50 1.24 14.15
CA VAL A 117 -4.79 2.52 14.32
C VAL A 117 -5.72 3.57 14.92
N THR A 118 -6.96 3.67 14.42
CA THR A 118 -7.95 4.63 14.93
C THR A 118 -8.31 4.37 16.39
N ARG A 119 -8.52 3.10 16.78
CA ARG A 119 -8.76 2.74 18.19
C ARG A 119 -7.56 3.06 19.09
N ALA A 120 -6.34 2.83 18.60
CA ALA A 120 -5.13 3.16 19.35
C ALA A 120 -4.93 4.69 19.49
N LEU A 121 -5.43 5.48 18.54
CA LEU A 121 -5.45 6.95 18.65
C LEU A 121 -6.44 7.44 19.70
N LEU A 122 -7.61 6.81 19.76
CA LEU A 122 -8.75 7.22 20.58
C LEU A 122 -8.82 6.52 21.94
N ALA A 123 -7.75 5.83 22.37
CA ALA A 123 -7.70 5.19 23.67
C ALA A 123 -7.81 6.24 24.79
N GLU A 124 -8.70 6.00 25.76
CA GLU A 124 -9.08 6.98 26.80
C GLU A 124 -7.90 7.41 27.68
N ASP A 125 -6.92 6.53 27.92
CA ASP A 125 -5.75 6.80 28.76
C ASP A 125 -4.64 7.62 28.06
N ARG A 126 -4.85 8.04 26.81
CA ARG A 126 -3.83 8.77 26.06
C ARG A 126 -3.82 10.26 26.42
N PRO A 127 -2.64 10.85 26.72
CA PRO A 127 -2.53 12.30 26.88
C PRO A 127 -2.95 13.03 25.60
N ARG A 128 -3.87 14.00 25.71
CA ARG A 128 -4.28 14.85 24.57
C ARG A 128 -3.12 15.65 23.95
N THR A 129 -2.06 15.86 24.72
CA THR A 129 -0.82 16.52 24.31
C THR A 129 0.06 15.64 23.40
N ASP A 130 -0.20 14.33 23.30
CA ASP A 130 0.52 13.43 22.41
C ASP A 130 -0.07 13.52 20.99
N VAL A 131 0.55 14.32 20.14
CA VAL A 131 0.11 14.56 18.75
C VAL A 131 0.61 13.43 17.84
N PRO A 132 -0.27 12.66 17.17
CA PRO A 132 0.15 11.64 16.21
C PRO A 132 0.71 12.26 14.93
N PRO A 133 1.55 11.57 14.14
CA PRO A 133 2.11 12.11 12.88
C PRO A 133 1.05 12.45 11.83
N HIS A 134 1.35 13.40 10.92
CA HIS A 134 0.48 13.82 9.82
C HIS A 134 0.02 12.65 8.97
N SER A 135 0.91 11.73 8.58
CA SER A 135 0.54 10.54 7.79
C SER A 135 -0.56 9.70 8.46
N VAL A 136 -0.53 9.58 9.78
CA VAL A 136 -1.51 8.84 10.56
C VAL A 136 -2.84 9.61 10.70
N ARG A 137 -2.77 10.91 10.96
CA ARG A 137 -3.96 11.79 11.01
C ARG A 137 -4.68 11.79 9.67
N LYS A 138 -3.92 11.98 8.57
CA LYS A 138 -4.40 11.97 7.19
C LYS A 138 -5.05 10.64 6.83
N ARG A 139 -4.41 9.51 7.17
CA ARG A 139 -4.98 8.17 6.94
C ARG A 139 -6.37 8.04 7.54
N VAL A 140 -6.58 8.46 8.79
CA VAL A 140 -7.92 8.36 9.41
C VAL A 140 -8.89 9.37 8.79
N ALA A 141 -8.44 10.59 8.51
CA ALA A 141 -9.27 11.66 7.96
C ALA A 141 -9.76 11.40 6.52
N GLU A 142 -8.98 10.69 5.71
CA GLU A 142 -9.25 10.45 4.29
C GLU A 142 -9.74 9.03 3.97
N SER A 143 -9.46 8.05 4.84
CA SER A 143 -9.90 6.68 4.58
C SER A 143 -11.41 6.49 4.84
N SER A 144 -11.99 5.57 4.07
CA SER A 144 -13.37 5.11 4.26
C SER A 144 -13.39 3.57 4.28
N PRO A 145 -13.00 2.94 5.40
CA PRO A 145 -12.97 1.48 5.52
C PRO A 145 -14.38 0.89 5.33
N ALA A 146 -15.41 1.57 5.81
CA ALA A 146 -16.80 1.15 5.60
C ALA A 146 -17.23 1.28 4.12
N GLY A 147 -16.74 2.28 3.39
CA GLY A 147 -16.96 2.40 1.95
C GLY A 147 -16.29 1.27 1.17
N ALA A 148 -15.03 0.96 1.48
CA ALA A 148 -14.29 -0.12 0.83
C ALA A 148 -14.92 -1.50 1.09
N LEU A 149 -15.32 -1.77 2.34
CA LEU A 149 -16.05 -3.01 2.70
C LEU A 149 -17.41 -3.08 2.01
N ALA A 150 -18.12 -1.95 1.86
CA ALA A 150 -19.38 -1.90 1.12
C ALA A 150 -19.19 -2.25 -0.36
N GLY A 151 -18.20 -1.66 -1.02
CA GLY A 151 -17.88 -1.95 -2.41
C GLY A 151 -17.57 -3.44 -2.59
N LEU A 152 -16.72 -4.00 -1.72
CA LEU A 152 -16.42 -5.44 -1.72
C LEU A 152 -17.68 -6.28 -1.55
N ALA A 153 -18.49 -6.00 -0.52
CA ALA A 153 -19.69 -6.79 -0.22
C ALA A 153 -20.72 -6.74 -1.36
N TRP A 154 -20.92 -5.58 -2.00
CA TRP A 154 -21.78 -5.46 -3.18
C TRP A 154 -21.24 -6.27 -4.35
N THR A 155 -19.95 -6.20 -4.64
CA THR A 155 -19.34 -7.00 -5.72
C THR A 155 -19.55 -8.49 -5.49
N TYR A 156 -19.31 -9.00 -4.28
CA TYR A 156 -19.51 -10.42 -3.97
C TYR A 156 -20.99 -10.82 -3.95
N LEU A 157 -21.88 -9.94 -3.50
CA LEU A 157 -23.31 -10.20 -3.57
C LEU A 157 -23.77 -10.34 -5.02
N VAL A 158 -23.35 -9.43 -5.91
CA VAL A 158 -23.67 -9.51 -7.35
C VAL A 158 -23.08 -10.79 -7.95
N LEU A 159 -21.82 -11.12 -7.67
CA LEU A 159 -21.19 -12.34 -8.17
C LEU A 159 -21.90 -13.60 -7.67
N ALA A 160 -22.28 -13.64 -6.39
CA ALA A 160 -23.02 -14.74 -5.80
C ALA A 160 -24.41 -14.89 -6.43
N LEU A 161 -25.13 -13.79 -6.66
CA LEU A 161 -26.44 -13.82 -7.33
C LEU A 161 -26.32 -14.32 -8.77
N LEU A 162 -25.31 -13.87 -9.51
CA LEU A 162 -25.05 -14.32 -10.89
C LEU A 162 -24.66 -15.80 -10.93
N ALA A 163 -23.71 -16.23 -10.09
CA ALA A 163 -23.29 -17.62 -10.02
C ALA A 163 -24.43 -18.56 -9.58
N GLY A 164 -25.23 -18.13 -8.60
CA GLY A 164 -26.42 -18.85 -8.17
C GLY A 164 -27.48 -18.95 -9.26
N ALA A 165 -27.73 -17.86 -10.02
CA ALA A 165 -28.64 -17.87 -11.15
C ALA A 165 -28.16 -18.82 -12.26
N VAL A 166 -26.88 -18.81 -12.60
CA VAL A 166 -26.29 -19.78 -13.55
C VAL A 166 -26.49 -21.21 -13.06
N GLY A 167 -26.17 -21.49 -11.79
CA GLY A 167 -26.38 -22.83 -11.23
C GLY A 167 -27.85 -23.27 -11.17
N LEU A 168 -28.79 -22.36 -11.00
CA LEU A 168 -30.22 -22.69 -10.92
C LEU A 168 -30.90 -22.82 -12.28
N PHE A 169 -30.54 -21.95 -13.24
CA PHE A 169 -31.26 -21.79 -14.50
C PHE A 169 -30.50 -22.25 -15.74
N ALA A 170 -29.17 -22.37 -15.68
CA ALA A 170 -28.34 -22.74 -16.83
C ALA A 170 -27.64 -24.11 -16.68
N MET A 171 -27.52 -24.63 -15.46
CA MET A 171 -26.97 -25.98 -15.20
C MET A 171 -28.09 -27.02 -15.06
N ASP A 172 -27.86 -28.20 -15.64
CA ASP A 172 -28.76 -29.34 -15.54
C ASP A 172 -28.72 -29.96 -14.14
N ARG A 173 -29.72 -30.78 -13.80
CA ARG A 173 -29.77 -31.38 -12.45
C ARG A 173 -28.67 -32.40 -12.20
N ASP A 174 -28.14 -32.97 -13.28
CA ASP A 174 -27.13 -34.02 -13.23
C ASP A 174 -25.70 -33.45 -13.25
N ASP A 175 -25.56 -32.13 -13.44
CA ASP A 175 -24.26 -31.46 -13.38
C ASP A 175 -23.70 -31.51 -11.95
N ALA A 176 -22.57 -32.20 -11.79
CA ALA A 176 -21.90 -32.35 -10.49
C ALA A 176 -21.53 -31.01 -9.83
N GLU A 177 -21.35 -29.96 -10.63
CA GLU A 177 -20.96 -28.61 -10.21
C GLU A 177 -22.14 -27.75 -9.76
N ARG A 178 -23.38 -28.14 -10.07
CA ARG A 178 -24.58 -27.35 -9.78
C ARG A 178 -24.78 -27.12 -8.30
N THR A 179 -24.85 -28.21 -7.54
CA THR A 179 -25.09 -28.18 -6.09
C THR A 179 -24.04 -27.35 -5.34
N PRO A 180 -22.71 -27.56 -5.54
CA PRO A 180 -21.71 -26.74 -4.88
C PRO A 180 -21.78 -25.27 -5.34
N THR A 181 -22.03 -24.97 -6.62
CA THR A 181 -22.17 -23.60 -7.11
C THR A 181 -23.32 -22.86 -6.42
N VAL A 182 -24.50 -23.49 -6.31
CA VAL A 182 -25.67 -22.88 -5.66
C VAL A 182 -25.44 -22.70 -4.15
N VAL A 183 -24.88 -23.71 -3.47
CA VAL A 183 -24.63 -23.65 -2.02
C VAL A 183 -23.59 -22.57 -1.69
N VAL A 184 -22.45 -22.53 -2.40
CA VAL A 184 -21.42 -21.51 -2.19
C VAL A 184 -21.97 -20.11 -2.47
N SER A 185 -22.73 -19.97 -3.55
CA SER A 185 -23.40 -18.70 -3.89
C SER A 185 -24.38 -18.25 -2.81
N ALA A 186 -25.20 -19.16 -2.28
CA ALA A 186 -26.13 -18.85 -1.20
C ALA A 186 -25.38 -18.42 0.07
N VAL A 187 -24.34 -19.13 0.48
CA VAL A 187 -23.54 -18.80 1.66
C VAL A 187 -22.87 -17.43 1.50
N VAL A 188 -22.18 -17.19 0.37
CA VAL A 188 -21.53 -15.91 0.09
C VAL A 188 -22.57 -14.78 0.03
N GLY A 189 -23.73 -15.01 -0.60
CA GLY A 189 -24.83 -14.06 -0.67
C GLY A 189 -25.39 -13.69 0.70
N VAL A 190 -25.63 -14.68 1.58
CA VAL A 190 -26.13 -14.43 2.95
C VAL A 190 -25.09 -13.69 3.79
N VAL A 191 -23.82 -14.09 3.74
CA VAL A 191 -22.74 -13.45 4.51
C VAL A 191 -22.56 -11.99 4.05
N THR A 192 -22.54 -11.74 2.75
CA THR A 192 -22.40 -10.38 2.20
C THR A 192 -23.61 -9.51 2.49
N ALA A 193 -24.84 -10.03 2.34
CA ALA A 193 -26.06 -9.31 2.69
C ALA A 193 -26.10 -8.96 4.19
N THR A 194 -25.75 -9.89 5.07
CA THR A 194 -25.64 -9.65 6.51
C THR A 194 -24.59 -8.57 6.80
N GLY A 195 -23.44 -8.63 6.14
CA GLY A 195 -22.40 -7.60 6.24
C GLY A 195 -22.91 -6.21 5.82
N LEU A 196 -23.66 -6.14 4.72
CA LEU A 196 -24.27 -4.90 4.24
C LEU A 196 -25.25 -4.30 5.25
N LEU A 197 -26.01 -5.13 5.98
CA LEU A 197 -26.91 -4.68 7.04
C LEU A 197 -26.19 -4.06 8.25
N LEU A 198 -24.94 -4.47 8.52
CA LEU A 198 -24.13 -3.94 9.61
C LEU A 198 -23.34 -2.67 9.23
N LEU A 199 -23.23 -2.35 7.94
CA LEU A 199 -22.45 -1.21 7.45
C LEU A 199 -22.91 0.17 7.92
N PRO A 200 -24.22 0.48 8.04
CA PRO A 200 -24.65 1.80 8.50
C PRO A 200 -24.06 2.15 9.87
N GLY A 201 -24.11 1.20 10.81
CA GLY A 201 -23.52 1.38 12.14
C GLY A 201 -22.01 1.59 12.11
N LEU A 202 -21.30 0.88 11.21
CA LEU A 202 -19.86 1.10 11.01
C LEU A 202 -19.57 2.48 10.40
N ARG A 203 -20.36 2.94 9.44
CA ARG A 203 -20.22 4.26 8.81
C ARG A 203 -20.41 5.39 9.82
N THR A 204 -21.46 5.31 10.64
CA THR A 204 -21.73 6.32 11.68
C THR A 204 -20.65 6.35 12.74
N ARG A 205 -20.17 5.18 13.19
CA ARG A 205 -19.03 5.11 14.13
C ARG A 205 -17.76 5.67 13.52
N TRP A 206 -17.52 5.37 12.24
CA TRP A 206 -16.34 5.86 11.53
C TRP A 206 -16.36 7.39 11.38
N SER A 207 -17.49 7.98 10.98
CA SER A 207 -17.61 9.45 10.89
C SER A 207 -17.40 10.11 12.26
N ALA A 208 -17.98 9.54 13.32
CA ALA A 208 -17.75 10.05 14.67
C ALA A 208 -16.27 10.00 15.07
N TRP A 209 -15.55 8.92 14.75
CA TRP A 209 -14.11 8.85 14.98
C TRP A 209 -13.31 9.86 14.15
N GLN A 210 -13.69 10.08 12.88
CA GLN A 210 -13.05 11.10 12.04
C GLN A 210 -13.22 12.49 12.62
N ASP A 211 -14.41 12.81 13.11
CA ASP A 211 -14.69 14.10 13.74
C ASP A 211 -13.86 14.29 15.01
N VAL A 212 -13.78 13.27 15.88
CA VAL A 212 -12.94 13.33 17.09
C VAL A 212 -11.47 13.54 16.75
N VAL A 213 -10.92 12.85 15.74
CA VAL A 213 -9.52 13.05 15.33
C VAL A 213 -9.30 14.47 14.81
N ARG A 214 -10.25 15.02 14.03
CA ARG A 214 -10.17 16.38 13.49
C ARG A 214 -10.25 17.45 14.59
N THR A 215 -11.08 17.26 15.59
CA THR A 215 -11.27 18.24 16.68
C THR A 215 -10.21 18.14 17.77
N THR A 216 -9.63 16.95 18.00
CA THR A 216 -8.65 16.75 19.08
C THR A 216 -7.27 17.29 18.73
N TRP A 217 -6.84 17.20 17.47
CA TRP A 217 -5.52 17.65 17.02
C TRP A 217 -5.65 18.68 15.89
N GLY A 218 -6.13 19.86 16.25
CA GLY A 218 -6.25 20.99 15.33
C GLY A 218 -4.90 21.65 14.98
N PRO A 219 -4.93 22.70 14.15
CA PRO A 219 -3.71 23.40 13.71
C PRO A 219 -2.89 23.99 14.87
N ASN A 220 -3.56 24.38 15.96
CA ASN A 220 -2.90 24.98 17.12
C ASN A 220 -2.09 23.94 17.91
N GLU A 221 -2.66 22.76 18.14
CA GLU A 221 -2.03 21.66 18.86
C GLU A 221 -0.78 21.16 18.10
N VAL A 222 -0.88 21.07 16.78
CA VAL A 222 0.26 20.73 15.90
C VAL A 222 1.34 21.80 16.01
N ARG A 223 0.99 23.09 15.91
CA ARG A 223 1.96 24.19 16.06
C ARG A 223 2.64 24.18 17.43
N PHE A 224 1.90 23.94 18.51
CA PHE A 224 2.47 23.84 19.86
C PHE A 224 3.42 22.64 19.99
N ALA A 225 3.08 21.49 19.41
CA ALA A 225 3.98 20.34 19.37
C ALA A 225 5.26 20.65 18.58
N GLU A 226 5.15 21.28 17.40
CA GLU A 226 6.33 21.68 16.62
C GLU A 226 7.24 22.66 17.36
N GLU A 227 6.67 23.65 18.04
CA GLU A 227 7.44 24.60 18.84
C GLU A 227 8.13 23.91 20.02
N ALA A 228 7.41 23.03 20.73
CA ALA A 228 7.96 22.27 21.85
C ALA A 228 9.12 21.35 21.41
N GLU A 229 8.94 20.63 20.30
CA GLU A 229 9.98 19.75 19.75
C GLU A 229 11.16 20.53 19.18
N ARG A 230 10.93 21.70 18.56
CA ARG A 230 12.00 22.61 18.14
C ARG A 230 12.87 23.04 19.33
N ARG A 231 12.25 23.41 20.46
CA ARG A 231 12.98 23.78 21.70
C ARG A 231 13.76 22.59 22.28
N ARG A 232 13.16 21.40 22.33
CA ARG A 232 13.84 20.18 22.81
C ARG A 232 15.00 19.77 21.93
N ARG A 233 14.84 19.86 20.61
CA ARG A 233 15.90 19.57 19.64
C ARG A 233 17.06 20.56 19.75
N ALA A 234 16.79 21.84 19.96
CA ALA A 234 17.84 22.84 20.18
C ALA A 234 18.73 22.52 21.39
N ALA A 235 18.19 21.84 22.42
CA ALA A 235 18.95 21.41 23.59
C ALA A 235 19.87 20.20 23.32
N LEU A 236 19.69 19.46 22.21
CA LEU A 236 20.54 18.33 21.82
C LEU A 236 21.81 18.75 21.06
N GLY A 237 21.97 20.05 20.78
CA GLY A 237 23.11 20.58 20.04
C GLY A 237 22.94 20.59 18.51
N PRO A 238 23.92 21.12 17.77
CA PRO A 238 23.85 21.24 16.32
C PRO A 238 23.78 19.87 15.65
N SER A 239 22.82 19.70 14.75
CA SER A 239 22.69 18.49 13.93
C SER A 239 23.84 18.39 12.94
N ALA A 240 24.26 17.17 12.60
CA ALA A 240 25.28 16.96 11.57
C ALA A 240 24.82 17.60 10.25
N PRO A 241 25.71 18.28 9.50
CA PRO A 241 25.33 19.00 8.30
C PRO A 241 24.68 18.06 7.28
N VAL A 242 23.57 18.53 6.70
CA VAL A 242 22.85 17.85 5.61
C VAL A 242 23.83 17.70 4.44
N ARG A 243 24.21 16.46 4.11
CA ARG A 243 24.91 16.23 2.84
C ARG A 243 23.95 16.57 1.71
N PRO A 244 24.40 17.25 0.64
CA PRO A 244 23.54 17.60 -0.48
C PRO A 244 23.07 16.33 -1.22
N ALA A 245 21.98 15.73 -0.74
CA ALA A 245 21.29 14.60 -1.33
C ALA A 245 20.41 15.01 -2.53
N GLY A 246 20.28 16.32 -2.78
CA GLY A 246 19.40 16.88 -3.81
C GLY A 246 19.67 16.33 -5.21
N ARG A 247 20.93 16.12 -5.59
CA ARG A 247 21.27 15.62 -6.93
C ARG A 247 20.88 14.15 -7.14
N THR A 248 21.00 13.30 -6.11
CA THR A 248 20.65 11.88 -6.21
C THR A 248 19.14 11.65 -6.03
N ALA A 249 18.46 12.39 -5.15
CA ALA A 249 17.01 12.29 -4.98
C ALA A 249 16.24 12.80 -6.21
N LEU A 250 16.62 13.97 -6.76
CA LEU A 250 16.03 14.49 -8.01
C LEU A 250 16.34 13.60 -9.22
N GLY A 251 17.53 13.00 -9.27
CA GLY A 251 17.87 12.01 -10.30
C GLY A 251 17.01 10.75 -10.20
N ASN A 252 16.69 10.34 -8.98
CA ASN A 252 15.87 9.18 -8.70
C ASN A 252 14.39 9.38 -9.03
N ASP A 253 13.82 10.52 -8.65
CA ASP A 253 12.42 10.85 -8.98
C ASP A 253 12.23 11.02 -10.48
N ARG A 254 13.22 11.61 -11.17
CA ARG A 254 13.21 11.71 -12.64
C ARG A 254 13.38 10.36 -13.30
N ALA A 255 14.28 9.50 -12.82
CA ALA A 255 14.45 8.15 -13.37
C ALA A 255 13.18 7.32 -13.18
N ALA A 256 12.55 7.38 -12.00
CA ALA A 256 11.29 6.71 -11.73
C ALA A 256 10.14 7.28 -12.58
N ALA A 257 10.05 8.60 -12.76
CA ALA A 257 9.06 9.25 -13.61
C ALA A 257 9.28 8.92 -15.10
N VAL A 258 10.53 8.84 -15.55
CA VAL A 258 10.90 8.48 -16.92
C VAL A 258 10.63 6.99 -17.17
N LEU A 259 10.99 6.10 -16.23
CA LEU A 259 10.69 4.67 -16.34
C LEU A 259 9.18 4.40 -16.27
N GLY A 260 8.47 5.09 -15.37
CA GLY A 260 7.01 5.02 -15.26
C GLY A 260 6.31 5.59 -16.49
N GLY A 261 6.78 6.72 -17.00
CA GLY A 261 6.28 7.35 -18.22
C GLY A 261 6.56 6.51 -19.47
N ALA A 262 7.78 5.99 -19.61
CA ALA A 262 8.14 5.09 -20.71
C ALA A 262 7.38 3.76 -20.65
N GLY A 263 7.18 3.22 -19.44
CA GLY A 263 6.35 2.03 -19.23
C GLY A 263 4.87 2.28 -19.55
N LEU A 264 4.32 3.44 -19.16
CA LEU A 264 2.94 3.83 -19.46
C LEU A 264 2.74 4.08 -20.96
N VAL A 265 3.66 4.82 -21.60
CA VAL A 265 3.63 5.05 -23.04
C VAL A 265 3.78 3.72 -23.77
N GLY A 266 4.70 2.86 -23.33
CA GLY A 266 4.86 1.50 -23.86
C GLY A 266 3.55 0.70 -23.74
N LEU A 267 2.89 0.74 -22.59
CA LEU A 267 1.61 0.08 -22.35
C LEU A 267 0.47 0.66 -23.20
N VAL A 268 0.41 1.98 -23.39
CA VAL A 268 -0.62 2.62 -24.21
C VAL A 268 -0.42 2.29 -25.68
N LEU A 269 0.81 2.41 -26.19
CA LEU A 269 1.16 2.03 -27.57
C LEU A 269 0.84 0.55 -27.83
N PHE A 270 1.15 -0.28 -26.85
CA PHE A 270 0.81 -1.70 -26.84
C PHE A 270 -0.70 -1.94 -26.94
N LEU A 271 -1.49 -1.32 -26.07
CA LEU A 271 -2.96 -1.46 -26.05
C LEU A 271 -3.63 -0.86 -27.30
N VAL A 272 -3.11 0.24 -27.84
CA VAL A 272 -3.62 0.87 -29.07
C VAL A 272 -3.33 0.00 -30.28
N GLY A 273 -2.09 -0.52 -30.41
CA GLY A 273 -1.75 -1.48 -31.47
C GLY A 273 -2.66 -2.70 -31.42
N LEU A 274 -2.97 -3.17 -30.22
CA LEU A 274 -3.90 -4.27 -30.00
C LEU A 274 -5.34 -3.97 -30.43
N TRP A 275 -5.84 -2.81 -30.01
CA TRP A 275 -7.22 -2.42 -30.26
C TRP A 275 -7.46 -2.16 -31.76
N MET A 276 -6.43 -1.65 -32.46
CA MET A 276 -6.45 -1.52 -33.91
C MET A 276 -6.44 -2.87 -34.63
N ARG A 277 -5.80 -3.89 -34.06
CA ARG A 277 -5.71 -5.23 -34.66
C ARG A 277 -7.01 -6.03 -34.53
N HIS A 278 -7.73 -5.91 -33.42
CA HIS A 278 -8.98 -6.65 -33.18
C HIS A 278 -10.17 -5.74 -32.84
N PRO A 279 -10.81 -5.10 -33.83
CA PRO A 279 -11.98 -4.27 -33.58
C PRO A 279 -13.23 -5.06 -33.15
N ARG A 280 -13.33 -6.40 -33.39
CA ARG A 280 -14.46 -7.26 -32.99
C ARG A 280 -14.08 -8.73 -32.82
N LYS A 281 -14.57 -9.38 -31.74
CA LYS A 281 -14.37 -10.81 -31.40
C LYS A 281 -15.08 -11.82 -32.33
N PHE A 282 -15.98 -11.35 -33.21
CA PHE A 282 -16.78 -12.18 -34.13
C PHE A 282 -16.96 -11.56 -35.53
N GLY A 283 -16.04 -10.68 -35.95
CA GLY A 283 -16.05 -10.08 -37.29
C GLY A 283 -14.81 -10.51 -38.08
N PRO A 284 -14.82 -10.42 -39.42
CA PRO A 284 -13.62 -10.67 -40.21
C PRO A 284 -12.53 -9.65 -39.84
N ASP A 285 -11.29 -10.13 -39.72
CA ASP A 285 -10.14 -9.26 -39.51
C ASP A 285 -10.11 -8.18 -40.60
N ARG A 286 -9.98 -6.92 -40.19
CA ARG A 286 -9.77 -5.83 -41.16
C ARG A 286 -8.31 -5.88 -41.56
N TYR A 287 -8.05 -6.29 -42.79
CA TYR A 287 -6.74 -6.16 -43.39
C TYR A 287 -6.44 -4.67 -43.63
N TYR A 288 -5.45 -4.11 -42.93
CA TYR A 288 -5.08 -2.69 -43.06
C TYR A 288 -4.07 -2.41 -44.17
N GLY A 289 -3.78 -3.42 -45.01
CA GLY A 289 -2.73 -3.35 -46.02
C GLY A 289 -1.32 -3.52 -45.42
N PRO A 290 -0.30 -3.77 -46.25
CA PRO A 290 1.06 -4.10 -45.79
C PRO A 290 1.66 -3.06 -44.85
N VAL A 291 1.39 -1.77 -45.11
CA VAL A 291 1.90 -0.65 -44.30
C VAL A 291 1.15 -0.56 -42.96
N GLY A 292 -0.15 -0.82 -42.95
CA GLY A 292 -0.97 -0.82 -41.74
C GLY A 292 -0.62 -1.95 -40.78
N GLU A 293 -0.42 -3.16 -41.31
CA GLU A 293 0.00 -4.33 -40.51
C GLU A 293 1.39 -4.13 -39.90
N VAL A 294 2.37 -3.64 -40.69
CA VAL A 294 3.72 -3.34 -40.19
C VAL A 294 3.68 -2.25 -39.11
N SER A 295 2.79 -1.25 -39.26
CA SER A 295 2.63 -0.20 -38.25
C SER A 295 2.08 -0.76 -36.93
N ILE A 296 1.13 -1.69 -37.00
CA ILE A 296 0.56 -2.40 -35.84
C ILE A 296 1.62 -3.28 -35.18
N ASP A 297 2.42 -4.04 -35.95
CA ASP A 297 3.52 -4.86 -35.45
C ASP A 297 4.59 -4.03 -34.73
N VAL A 298 4.94 -2.87 -35.28
CA VAL A 298 5.89 -1.93 -34.65
C VAL A 298 5.32 -1.35 -33.36
N LEU A 299 4.03 -0.98 -33.34
CA LEU A 299 3.34 -0.49 -32.13
C LEU A 299 3.36 -1.52 -31.00
N VAL A 300 3.03 -2.78 -31.31
CA VAL A 300 2.98 -3.90 -30.37
C VAL A 300 4.40 -4.28 -29.90
N GLY A 301 5.37 -4.39 -30.81
CA GLY A 301 6.75 -4.74 -30.50
C GLY A 301 7.49 -3.68 -29.69
N VAL A 302 7.40 -2.41 -30.07
CA VAL A 302 8.02 -1.29 -29.35
C VAL A 302 7.34 -1.08 -28.00
N GLY A 303 6.01 -1.22 -27.93
CA GLY A 303 5.25 -1.14 -26.67
C GLY A 303 5.68 -2.21 -25.67
N GLY A 304 5.75 -3.47 -26.10
CA GLY A 304 6.19 -4.60 -25.27
C GLY A 304 7.66 -4.47 -24.82
N ALA A 305 8.56 -4.06 -25.71
CA ALA A 305 9.98 -3.86 -25.40
C ALA A 305 10.19 -2.72 -24.38
N LEU A 306 9.46 -1.62 -24.50
CA LEU A 306 9.52 -0.50 -23.56
C LEU A 306 9.04 -0.90 -22.16
N VAL A 307 7.95 -1.67 -22.06
CA VAL A 307 7.45 -2.19 -20.78
C VAL A 307 8.46 -3.16 -20.16
N GLY A 308 8.98 -4.12 -20.94
CA GLY A 308 9.96 -5.10 -20.47
C GLY A 308 11.27 -4.44 -19.98
N ALA A 309 11.79 -3.48 -20.76
CA ALA A 309 12.99 -2.73 -20.39
C ALA A 309 12.76 -1.86 -19.13
N ALA A 310 11.60 -1.20 -19.01
CA ALA A 310 11.27 -0.40 -17.83
C ALA A 310 11.21 -1.26 -16.55
N LEU A 311 10.65 -2.47 -16.63
CA LEU A 311 10.59 -3.41 -15.52
C LEU A 311 11.98 -3.95 -15.13
N LEU A 312 12.80 -4.34 -16.12
CA LEU A 312 14.17 -4.83 -15.89
C LEU A 312 15.08 -3.76 -15.30
N VAL A 313 15.06 -2.55 -15.87
CA VAL A 313 15.85 -1.42 -15.37
C VAL A 313 15.35 -1.01 -13.99
N GLY A 314 14.03 -0.99 -13.75
CA GLY A 314 13.45 -0.75 -12.43
C GLY A 314 13.91 -1.77 -11.37
N ALA A 315 13.95 -3.06 -11.73
CA ALA A 315 14.40 -4.13 -10.85
C ALA A 315 15.90 -4.01 -10.50
N VAL A 316 16.76 -3.76 -11.48
CA VAL A 316 18.20 -3.53 -11.26
C VAL A 316 18.42 -2.30 -10.39
N TRP A 317 17.68 -1.23 -10.66
CA TRP A 317 17.82 0.05 -9.99
C TRP A 317 17.39 0.01 -8.51
N LEU A 318 16.46 -0.88 -8.14
CA LEU A 318 16.08 -1.13 -6.74
C LEU A 318 17.17 -1.87 -5.92
N LEU A 319 18.10 -2.57 -6.57
CA LEU A 319 19.13 -3.37 -5.90
C LEU A 319 20.41 -2.57 -5.57
N LEU A 320 20.72 -1.51 -6.34
CA LEU A 320 21.97 -0.73 -6.21
C LEU A 320 22.12 0.13 -4.92
N PRO A 321 21.08 0.76 -4.33
CA PRO A 321 21.23 1.63 -3.16
C PRO A 321 21.50 0.89 -1.83
N VAL A 322 21.23 -0.41 -1.77
CA VAL A 322 21.09 -1.20 -0.53
C VAL A 322 22.38 -1.26 0.31
N SER A 323 23.55 -1.18 -0.32
CA SER A 323 24.84 -1.38 0.37
C SER A 323 25.34 -0.14 1.15
N ARG A 324 25.11 1.08 0.65
CA ARG A 324 25.55 2.33 1.30
C ARG A 324 24.60 2.76 2.40
N GLN A 325 23.29 2.68 2.14
CA GLN A 325 22.25 2.96 3.13
C GLN A 325 22.33 1.99 4.34
N GLY A 326 22.72 0.73 4.11
CA GLY A 326 22.87 -0.26 5.16
C GLY A 326 23.92 0.10 6.23
N ARG A 327 25.06 0.70 5.86
CA ARG A 327 26.09 1.11 6.83
C ARG A 327 25.65 2.32 7.65
N GLN A 328 25.06 3.32 7.00
CA GLN A 328 24.56 4.53 7.66
C GLN A 328 23.42 4.20 8.64
N ARG A 329 22.51 3.30 8.24
CA ARG A 329 21.44 2.81 9.12
C ARG A 329 21.97 2.08 10.34
N ARG A 330 23.03 1.27 10.21
CA ARG A 330 23.67 0.61 11.37
C ARG A 330 24.28 1.64 12.33
N ALA A 331 24.95 2.66 11.82
CA ALA A 331 25.50 3.74 12.64
C ALA A 331 24.38 4.53 13.36
N GLY A 332 23.30 4.86 12.67
CA GLY A 332 22.14 5.50 13.27
C GLY A 332 21.44 4.63 14.33
N LEU A 333 21.31 3.33 14.10
CA LEU A 333 20.78 2.39 15.10
C LEU A 333 21.72 2.22 16.30
N ALA A 334 23.03 2.28 16.10
CA ALA A 334 24.00 2.25 17.20
C ALA A 334 23.86 3.51 18.08
N LEU A 335 23.74 4.69 17.46
CA LEU A 335 23.45 5.94 18.18
C LEU A 335 22.13 5.90 18.94
N LEU A 336 21.08 5.32 18.35
CA LEU A 336 19.78 5.16 18.99
C LEU A 336 19.83 4.23 20.22
N ARG A 337 20.74 3.26 20.24
CA ARG A 337 20.95 2.33 21.36
C ARG A 337 21.92 2.85 22.42
N SER A 338 22.65 3.92 22.13
CA SER A 338 23.56 4.53 23.08
C SER A 338 22.76 5.18 24.23
N PRO A 339 23.15 4.97 25.50
CA PRO A 339 22.52 5.64 26.63
C PRO A 339 22.79 7.15 26.63
N GLU A 340 23.92 7.60 26.08
CA GLU A 340 24.36 9.00 26.14
C GLU A 340 23.54 9.94 25.23
N PRO A 341 22.98 11.05 25.77
CA PRO A 341 22.22 12.01 24.99
C PRO A 341 23.10 12.54 23.86
N SER A 342 22.69 12.29 22.62
CA SER A 342 23.45 12.61 21.43
C SER A 342 22.62 13.39 20.43
N ALA A 343 23.27 14.31 19.72
CA ALA A 343 22.67 15.02 18.61
C ALA A 343 22.15 14.03 17.54
N PRO A 344 21.07 14.36 16.82
CA PRO A 344 20.59 13.49 15.75
C PRO A 344 21.67 13.29 14.67
N PRO A 345 21.74 12.09 14.06
CA PRO A 345 22.55 11.89 12.87
C PRO A 345 22.00 12.74 11.72
N ALA A 346 22.69 12.71 10.57
CA ALA A 346 22.23 13.43 9.38
C ALA A 346 20.78 13.05 9.01
N ASP A 347 20.03 14.04 8.50
CA ASP A 347 18.58 13.94 8.28
C ASP A 347 18.18 12.81 7.34
N ASP A 348 19.05 12.42 6.40
CA ASP A 348 18.87 11.28 5.52
C ASP A 348 18.79 9.96 6.30
N VAL A 349 19.64 9.80 7.32
CA VAL A 349 19.63 8.64 8.22
C VAL A 349 18.41 8.66 9.13
N VAL A 350 18.02 9.83 9.64
CA VAL A 350 16.80 9.97 10.46
C VAL A 350 15.56 9.64 9.62
N ARG A 351 15.47 10.14 8.38
CA ARG A 351 14.37 9.85 7.45
C ARG A 351 14.30 8.37 7.10
N GLU A 352 15.44 7.73 6.88
CA GLU A 352 15.53 6.28 6.65
C GLU A 352 15.08 5.47 7.88
N LEU A 353 15.42 5.91 9.09
CA LEU A 353 14.96 5.27 10.33
C LEU A 353 13.47 5.51 10.60
N LEU A 354 12.92 6.62 10.11
CA LEU A 354 11.50 6.92 10.09
C LEU A 354 10.74 6.24 8.94
N SER A 355 11.42 5.56 8.02
CA SER A 355 10.78 4.81 6.95
C SER A 355 9.84 3.73 7.51
N PRO A 356 8.66 3.51 6.89
CA PRO A 356 7.82 2.39 7.24
C PRO A 356 8.51 1.05 6.96
N TRP A 357 9.48 1.01 6.05
CA TRP A 357 10.06 -0.21 5.53
C TRP A 357 11.56 -0.30 5.80
N SER A 358 11.97 -1.49 6.22
CA SER A 358 13.38 -1.87 6.30
C SER A 358 13.85 -2.41 4.94
N ALA A 359 15.15 -2.38 4.64
CA ALA A 359 15.69 -3.01 3.42
C ALA A 359 15.21 -4.48 3.23
N SER A 360 15.18 -5.28 4.30
CA SER A 360 14.63 -6.65 4.26
C SER A 360 13.14 -6.69 3.99
N THR A 361 12.37 -5.72 4.51
CA THR A 361 10.94 -5.57 4.19
C THR A 361 10.76 -5.23 2.72
N THR A 362 11.55 -4.31 2.16
CA THR A 362 11.49 -3.94 0.75
C THR A 362 11.77 -5.15 -0.15
N VAL A 363 12.84 -5.90 0.13
CA VAL A 363 13.15 -7.13 -0.63
C VAL A 363 12.00 -8.15 -0.52
N ALA A 364 11.43 -8.33 0.68
CA ALA A 364 10.30 -9.22 0.86
C ALA A 364 9.03 -8.76 0.11
N LEU A 365 8.77 -7.45 0.04
CA LEU A 365 7.66 -6.89 -0.77
C LEU A 365 7.89 -7.15 -2.27
N VAL A 366 9.13 -7.02 -2.76
CA VAL A 366 9.47 -7.36 -4.15
C VAL A 366 9.28 -8.86 -4.42
N LEU A 367 9.72 -9.72 -3.51
CA LEU A 367 9.49 -11.17 -3.62
C LEU A 367 8.00 -11.52 -3.61
N LEU A 368 7.19 -10.83 -2.79
CA LEU A 368 5.74 -11.00 -2.78
C LEU A 368 5.11 -10.57 -4.11
N ALA A 369 5.50 -9.42 -4.66
CA ALA A 369 5.04 -8.99 -5.97
C ALA A 369 5.44 -10.00 -7.06
N GLY A 370 6.71 -10.44 -7.08
CA GLY A 370 7.16 -11.48 -8.01
C GLY A 370 6.41 -12.81 -7.84
N SER A 371 6.13 -13.22 -6.60
CA SER A 371 5.33 -14.42 -6.34
C SER A 371 3.90 -14.29 -6.84
N GLY A 372 3.27 -13.11 -6.66
CA GLY A 372 1.94 -12.81 -7.18
C GLY A 372 1.87 -12.80 -8.71
N MET A 373 2.96 -12.41 -9.38
CA MET A 373 3.09 -12.49 -10.84
C MET A 373 3.22 -13.94 -11.35
N LEU A 374 3.75 -14.86 -10.55
CA LEU A 374 4.01 -16.24 -11.00
C LEU A 374 2.95 -17.24 -10.54
N ALA A 375 2.28 -16.98 -9.41
CA ALA A 375 1.35 -17.92 -8.78
C ALA A 375 0.23 -18.42 -9.71
N PRO A 376 -0.47 -17.57 -10.48
CA PRO A 376 -1.56 -18.04 -11.32
C PRO A 376 -1.09 -18.99 -12.42
N SER A 377 0.06 -18.73 -13.04
CA SER A 377 0.65 -19.59 -14.06
C SER A 377 1.14 -20.92 -13.50
N VAL A 378 1.68 -20.94 -12.27
CA VAL A 378 2.08 -22.17 -11.59
C VAL A 378 0.85 -23.01 -11.19
N LEU A 379 -0.25 -22.37 -10.77
CA LEU A 379 -1.49 -23.09 -10.47
C LEU A 379 -2.14 -23.67 -11.74
N ALA A 380 -2.10 -22.92 -12.84
CA ALA A 380 -2.55 -23.39 -14.14
C ALA A 380 -1.73 -24.58 -14.67
N SER A 381 -0.43 -24.63 -14.38
CA SER A 381 0.43 -25.76 -14.77
C SER A 381 0.13 -27.03 -13.98
N MET A 382 -0.15 -26.92 -12.67
CA MET A 382 -0.49 -28.05 -11.81
C MET A 382 -1.84 -28.70 -12.13
N SER A 383 -2.81 -27.90 -12.58
CA SER A 383 -4.16 -28.38 -12.91
C SER A 383 -4.28 -28.99 -14.31
N GLY A 384 -3.17 -29.12 -15.05
CA GLY A 384 -3.17 -29.60 -16.43
C GLY A 384 -3.79 -28.62 -17.43
N GLY A 385 -4.05 -27.37 -17.00
CA GLY A 385 -4.80 -26.37 -17.76
C GLY A 385 -4.04 -25.81 -18.97
N GLY A 386 -2.73 -25.56 -18.89
CA GLY A 386 -2.06 -24.94 -20.05
C GLY A 386 -0.60 -24.52 -19.93
N VAL A 387 0.25 -25.20 -19.16
CA VAL A 387 1.71 -24.92 -19.19
C VAL A 387 2.56 -26.18 -19.39
N THR A 388 1.95 -27.36 -19.22
CA THR A 388 2.58 -28.65 -19.54
C THR A 388 2.93 -28.78 -21.03
N LEU A 389 2.33 -27.96 -21.90
CA LEU A 389 2.62 -27.95 -23.35
C LEU A 389 3.95 -27.27 -23.73
N LEU A 390 4.54 -26.44 -22.86
CA LEU A 390 5.73 -25.65 -23.20
C LEU A 390 7.02 -26.09 -22.49
N VAL A 391 6.93 -26.75 -21.33
CA VAL A 391 8.11 -27.17 -20.55
C VAL A 391 7.85 -28.51 -19.83
N ASP A 392 8.17 -29.61 -20.49
CA ASP A 392 7.99 -30.99 -19.97
C ASP A 392 8.87 -31.33 -18.74
N ALA A 393 9.83 -30.50 -18.37
CA ALA A 393 10.92 -30.87 -17.46
C ALA A 393 10.88 -30.21 -16.06
N VAL A 394 9.86 -29.40 -15.72
CA VAL A 394 9.80 -28.73 -14.41
C VAL A 394 8.88 -29.48 -13.45
N PRO A 395 9.37 -29.96 -12.29
CA PRO A 395 8.53 -30.63 -11.29
C PRO A 395 7.56 -29.61 -10.66
N SER A 396 6.37 -29.47 -11.24
CA SER A 396 5.36 -28.46 -10.92
C SER A 396 4.97 -28.43 -9.44
N ALA A 397 4.89 -29.59 -8.79
CA ALA A 397 4.63 -29.70 -7.35
C ALA A 397 5.76 -29.09 -6.50
N ALA A 398 7.02 -29.29 -6.88
CA ALA A 398 8.16 -28.69 -6.19
C ALA A 398 8.20 -27.17 -6.41
N THR A 399 7.90 -26.70 -7.62
CA THR A 399 7.82 -25.26 -7.93
C THR A 399 6.72 -24.57 -7.14
N ALA A 400 5.54 -25.17 -7.04
CA ALA A 400 4.45 -24.65 -6.24
C ALA A 400 4.77 -24.65 -4.74
N ALA A 401 5.36 -25.73 -4.22
CA ALA A 401 5.80 -25.81 -2.83
C ALA A 401 6.82 -24.71 -2.49
N VAL A 402 7.82 -24.50 -3.36
CA VAL A 402 8.81 -23.42 -3.21
C VAL A 402 8.12 -22.06 -3.27
N LEU A 403 7.20 -21.83 -4.21
CA LEU A 403 6.49 -20.56 -4.33
C LEU A 403 5.66 -20.24 -3.08
N VAL A 404 4.93 -21.21 -2.55
CA VAL A 404 4.17 -21.07 -1.30
C VAL A 404 5.11 -20.78 -0.13
N ALA A 405 6.21 -21.53 0.00
CA ALA A 405 7.20 -21.32 1.06
C ALA A 405 7.83 -19.92 1.00
N VAL A 406 8.23 -19.46 -0.19
CA VAL A 406 8.78 -18.12 -0.41
C VAL A 406 7.75 -17.04 -0.10
N THR A 407 6.50 -17.21 -0.53
CA THR A 407 5.41 -16.26 -0.28
C THR A 407 5.14 -16.12 1.22
N LEU A 408 5.02 -17.24 1.95
CA LEU A 408 4.79 -17.24 3.40
C LEU A 408 5.98 -16.66 4.17
N ALA A 409 7.20 -17.03 3.79
CA ALA A 409 8.41 -16.48 4.41
C ALA A 409 8.53 -14.97 4.19
N ALA A 410 8.30 -14.50 2.96
CA ALA A 410 8.31 -13.08 2.63
C ALA A 410 7.22 -12.31 3.39
N LEU A 411 6.00 -12.84 3.45
CA LEU A 411 4.91 -12.25 4.23
C LEU A 411 5.28 -12.12 5.72
N CYS A 412 5.87 -13.16 6.31
CA CYS A 412 6.35 -13.13 7.69
C CYS A 412 7.41 -12.04 7.91
N VAL A 413 8.39 -11.93 7.00
CA VAL A 413 9.42 -10.88 7.04
C VAL A 413 8.81 -9.49 6.96
N VAL A 414 7.79 -9.27 6.12
CA VAL A 414 7.08 -7.99 6.04
C VAL A 414 6.35 -7.67 7.34
N VAL A 415 5.54 -8.60 7.86
CA VAL A 415 4.77 -8.42 9.10
C VAL A 415 5.67 -8.10 10.28
N VAL A 416 6.73 -8.89 10.49
CA VAL A 416 7.70 -8.68 11.57
C VAL A 416 8.51 -7.42 11.35
N GLY A 417 8.95 -7.17 10.11
CA GLY A 417 9.75 -6.02 9.74
C GLY A 417 9.03 -4.69 9.98
N VAL A 418 7.76 -4.58 9.55
CA VAL A 418 6.94 -3.38 9.74
C VAL A 418 6.64 -3.13 11.22
N ALA A 419 6.28 -4.17 11.96
CA ALA A 419 6.08 -4.06 13.42
C ALA A 419 7.36 -3.62 14.14
N ARG A 420 8.53 -4.09 13.71
CA ARG A 420 9.82 -3.69 14.25
C ARG A 420 10.17 -2.25 13.87
N SER A 421 9.92 -1.84 12.63
CA SER A 421 10.10 -0.46 12.17
C SER A 421 9.26 0.51 12.99
N ALA A 422 8.00 0.18 13.29
CA ALA A 422 7.15 1.03 14.13
C ALA A 422 7.75 1.29 15.53
N ARG A 423 8.36 0.26 16.14
CA ARG A 423 9.08 0.42 17.42
C ARG A 423 10.30 1.34 17.28
N TYR A 424 11.06 1.20 16.20
CA TYR A 424 12.21 2.08 15.95
C TYR A 424 11.79 3.53 15.70
N ARG A 425 10.69 3.78 14.98
CA ARG A 425 10.16 5.14 14.77
C ARG A 425 9.76 5.80 16.09
N ALA A 426 9.11 5.04 16.98
CA ALA A 426 8.77 5.53 18.31
C ALA A 426 10.03 5.96 19.09
N LEU A 427 11.07 5.10 19.11
CA LEU A 427 12.34 5.41 19.76
C LEU A 427 13.04 6.62 19.13
N VAL A 428 13.02 6.75 17.80
CA VAL A 428 13.61 7.88 17.08
C VAL A 428 12.91 9.19 17.43
N ARG A 429 11.58 9.21 17.46
CA ARG A 429 10.80 10.40 17.85
C ARG A 429 11.04 10.76 19.31
N GLU A 430 11.11 9.78 20.20
CA GLU A 430 11.40 9.98 21.63
C GLU A 430 12.83 10.50 21.86
N ARG A 431 13.81 9.99 21.13
CA ARG A 431 15.22 10.32 21.32
C ARG A 431 15.63 11.65 20.69
N TRP A 432 15.16 11.92 19.47
CA TRP A 432 15.62 13.06 18.66
C TRP A 432 14.54 14.10 18.40
N HIS A 433 13.36 13.96 19.01
CA HIS A 433 12.33 15.00 18.99
C HIS A 433 11.94 15.37 17.56
N VAL A 434 11.78 14.37 16.69
CA VAL A 434 11.52 14.60 15.27
C VAL A 434 10.11 15.17 15.10
N GLY A 435 10.02 16.22 14.28
CA GLY A 435 8.79 16.98 14.04
C GLY A 435 7.73 16.18 13.28
N ASP A 436 6.73 16.91 12.81
CA ASP A 436 5.69 16.32 11.96
C ASP A 436 6.30 15.79 10.65
N ASP A 437 5.73 14.73 10.09
CA ASP A 437 6.20 14.14 8.82
C ASP A 437 5.66 14.87 7.58
N GLY A 438 4.73 15.82 7.77
CA GLY A 438 4.29 16.82 6.79
C GLY A 438 3.59 16.27 5.53
N PRO A 439 2.99 17.14 4.71
CA PRO A 439 2.69 16.84 3.32
C PRO A 439 4.00 16.98 2.52
N GLY A 440 4.64 15.84 2.22
CA GLY A 440 5.88 15.82 1.44
C GLY A 440 5.74 16.41 0.04
#